data_AF-A0AA43D979-F1
#
_entry.id   AF-A0AA43D979-F1
#
_cell.length_a   1.000
_cell.length_b   1.000
_cell.length_c   1.000
_cell.angle_alpha   90.00
_cell.angle_beta   90.00
_cell.angle_gamma   90.00
#
_symmetry.space_group_name_H-M   'P 1'
#
loop_
_entity.id
_entity.type
_entity.pdbx_description
1 polymer ?
#
loop_
_entity_poly.entity_id
_entity_poly.type
_entity_poly.pdbx_seq_one_letter_code
_entity_poly.pdbx_strand_id
1 'polypeptide(L)'
;MLRRFLKILAWIAGLVFILICTLFVYVRLVSKVVPPSPISLSPLDEKVVELSPGLSTVGNNWLRKSESGLYELYVEGEPFERGVANGKLTRALVQHQEEVFTHQIHKLVPNRFYLTLLKYF
;
A
#
# COMPACT_ATOMS: atom_id res chain seq x y z
N MET A 1 -21.24 52.29 7.03
CA MET A 1 -19.94 51.66 7.37
C MET A 1 -19.94 50.15 7.14
N LEU A 2 -20.96 49.41 7.58
CA LEU A 2 -21.05 47.95 7.46
C LEU A 2 -20.88 47.38 6.04
N ARG A 3 -21.49 48.00 5.00
CA ARG A 3 -21.35 47.56 3.61
C ARG A 3 -19.92 47.65 3.04
N ARG A 4 -19.11 48.60 3.53
CA ARG A 4 -17.70 48.73 3.11
C ARG A 4 -16.83 47.69 3.81
N PHE A 5 -17.11 47.44 5.09
CA PHE A 5 -16.45 46.39 5.88
C PHE A 5 -16.71 44.98 5.30
N LEU A 6 -17.96 44.66 4.98
CA LEU A 6 -18.33 43.39 4.32
C LEU A 6 -17.62 43.17 2.98
N LYS A 7 -17.45 44.24 2.18
CA LYS A 7 -16.70 44.17 0.92
C LYS A 7 -15.23 43.84 1.16
N ILE A 8 -14.57 44.50 2.11
CA ILE A 8 -13.17 44.24 2.46
C ILE A 8 -13.00 42.80 2.95
N LEU A 9 -13.90 42.33 3.82
CA LEU A 9 -13.88 40.95 4.31
C LEU A 9 -14.05 39.94 3.17
N ALA A 10 -14.95 40.20 2.22
CA ALA A 10 -15.13 39.34 1.05
C ALA A 10 -13.88 39.30 0.14
N TRP A 11 -13.18 40.43 -0.04
CA TRP A 11 -11.91 40.47 -0.79
C TRP A 11 -10.82 39.65 -0.10
N ILE A 12 -10.69 39.76 1.23
CA ILE A 12 -9.73 38.98 2.02
C ILE A 12 -10.06 37.49 1.93
N ALA A 13 -11.33 37.10 2.11
CA ALA A 13 -11.76 35.71 1.99
C ALA A 13 -11.49 35.16 0.59
N GLY A 14 -11.75 35.95 -0.46
CA GLY A 14 -11.43 35.59 -1.84
C GLY A 14 -9.93 35.36 -2.07
N LEU A 15 -9.07 36.24 -1.54
CA LEU A 15 -7.62 36.08 -1.63
C LEU A 15 -7.13 34.80 -0.92
N VAL A 16 -7.63 34.54 0.29
CA VAL A 16 -7.29 33.33 1.05
C VAL A 16 -7.74 32.08 0.30
N PHE A 17 -8.95 32.10 -0.28
CA PHE A 17 -9.45 31.00 -1.09
C PHE A 17 -8.56 30.72 -2.30
N ILE A 18 -8.16 31.76 -3.04
CA ILE A 18 -7.23 31.65 -4.17
C ILE A 18 -5.89 31.06 -3.72
N LEU A 19 -5.36 31.48 -2.57
CA LEU A 19 -4.11 30.97 -2.03
C LEU A 19 -4.21 29.47 -1.66
N ILE A 20 -5.32 29.06 -1.04
CA ILE A 20 -5.59 27.64 -0.72
C ILE A 20 -5.72 26.82 -2.01
N CYS A 21 -6.48 27.29 -3.00
CA CYS A 21 -6.62 26.61 -4.29
C CYS A 21 -5.26 26.46 -5.00
N THR A 22 -4.44 27.52 -4.98
CA THR A 22 -3.11 27.50 -5.59
C THR A 22 -2.19 26.51 -4.89
N LEU A 23 -2.18 26.50 -3.55
CA LEU A 23 -1.42 25.53 -2.76
C LEU A 23 -1.88 24.10 -3.02
N PHE A 24 -3.19 23.86 -3.09
CA PHE A 24 -3.75 22.53 -3.37
C PHE A 24 -3.31 22.03 -4.76
N VAL A 25 -3.37 22.89 -5.79
CA VAL A 25 -2.86 22.57 -7.13
C VAL A 25 -1.37 22.29 -7.10
N TYR A 26 -0.58 23.13 -6.43
CA TYR A 26 0.87 22.95 -6.30
C TYR A 26 1.22 21.59 -5.68
N VAL A 27 0.61 21.25 -4.53
CA VAL A 27 0.81 19.95 -3.86
C VAL A 27 0.44 18.80 -4.79
N ARG A 28 -0.71 18.87 -5.47
CA ARG A 28 -1.13 17.84 -6.43
C ARG A 28 -0.15 17.62 -7.59
N LEU A 29 0.57 18.67 -8.01
CA LEU A 29 1.57 18.58 -9.06
C LEU A 29 2.89 18.00 -8.55
N VAL A 30 3.35 18.43 -7.39
CA VAL A 30 4.66 18.04 -6.81
C VAL A 30 4.63 16.67 -6.15
N SER A 31 3.51 16.25 -5.56
CA SER A 31 3.37 14.95 -4.90
C SER A 31 3.31 13.75 -5.86
N LYS A 32 3.51 13.96 -7.17
CA LYS A 32 3.60 12.87 -8.14
C LYS A 32 4.97 12.22 -8.06
N VAL A 33 5.06 11.11 -7.33
CA VAL A 33 6.23 10.23 -7.36
C VAL A 33 6.02 9.21 -8.49
N VAL A 34 6.77 9.35 -9.59
CA VAL A 34 6.75 8.34 -10.66
C VAL A 34 7.45 7.10 -10.14
N PRO A 35 6.78 5.93 -10.07
CA PRO A 35 7.44 4.71 -9.62
C PRO A 35 8.52 4.31 -10.65
N PRO A 36 9.63 3.71 -10.20
CA PRO A 36 10.63 3.17 -11.12
C PRO A 36 10.01 2.03 -11.94
N SER A 37 10.06 2.14 -13.27
CA SER A 37 9.64 1.06 -14.15
C SER A 37 10.69 -0.04 -14.19
N PRO A 38 10.30 -1.33 -14.09
CA PRO A 38 11.24 -2.42 -14.23
C PRO A 38 11.78 -2.50 -15.66
N ILE A 39 13.02 -2.98 -15.79
CA ILE A 39 13.68 -3.17 -17.08
C ILE A 39 12.97 -4.26 -17.91
N SER A 40 12.40 -5.27 -17.25
CA SER A 40 11.67 -6.38 -17.87
C SER A 40 10.52 -6.86 -16.99
N LEU A 41 9.44 -7.31 -17.64
CA LEU A 41 8.28 -7.95 -16.98
C LEU A 41 8.35 -9.48 -16.99
N SER A 42 9.38 -10.07 -17.61
CA SER A 42 9.57 -11.53 -17.69
C SER A 42 9.41 -12.28 -16.36
N PRO A 43 9.85 -11.75 -15.19
CA PRO A 43 9.67 -12.45 -13.91
C PRO A 43 8.21 -12.74 -13.56
N LEU A 44 7.24 -12.00 -14.14
CA LEU A 44 5.81 -12.23 -13.93
C LEU A 44 5.32 -13.55 -14.53
N ASP A 45 6.00 -14.11 -15.52
CA ASP A 45 5.58 -15.37 -16.18
C ASP A 45 6.07 -16.62 -15.44
N GLU A 46 7.03 -16.49 -14.52
CA GLU A 46 7.55 -17.61 -13.74
C GLU A 46 6.47 -18.25 -12.85
N LYS A 47 6.43 -19.57 -12.79
CA LYS A 47 5.43 -20.30 -12.01
C LYS A 47 6.03 -20.80 -10.69
N VAL A 48 5.20 -20.81 -9.66
CA VAL A 48 5.54 -21.46 -8.38
C VAL A 48 5.51 -22.97 -8.61
N VAL A 49 6.56 -23.65 -8.17
CA VAL A 49 6.67 -25.11 -8.18
C VAL A 49 6.84 -25.58 -6.73
N GLU A 50 6.09 -26.60 -6.33
CA GLU A 50 6.29 -27.26 -5.04
C GLU A 50 7.26 -28.44 -5.23
N LEU A 51 8.43 -28.38 -4.59
CA LEU A 51 9.45 -29.44 -4.71
C LEU A 51 9.23 -30.56 -3.68
N SER A 52 8.76 -30.20 -2.49
CA SER A 52 8.39 -31.13 -1.43
C SER A 52 7.36 -30.46 -0.51
N PRO A 53 6.66 -31.23 0.35
CA PRO A 53 5.65 -30.66 1.24
C PRO A 53 6.23 -29.53 2.09
N GLY A 54 5.73 -28.31 1.89
CA GLY A 54 6.20 -27.13 2.61
C GLY A 54 7.49 -26.50 2.08
N LEU A 55 7.97 -26.88 0.88
CA LEU A 55 9.04 -26.21 0.14
C LEU A 55 8.56 -25.84 -1.26
N SER A 56 8.40 -24.55 -1.52
CA SER A 56 8.00 -24.01 -2.82
C SER A 56 9.08 -23.10 -3.41
N THR A 57 9.22 -23.10 -4.73
CA THR A 57 10.26 -22.35 -5.44
C THR A 57 9.71 -21.57 -6.65
N VAL A 58 10.41 -20.51 -7.01
CA VAL A 58 10.23 -19.70 -8.23
C VAL A 58 11.62 -19.33 -8.73
N GLY A 59 12.08 -19.96 -9.81
CA GLY A 59 13.47 -19.85 -10.24
C GLY A 59 14.43 -20.34 -9.14
N ASN A 60 15.38 -19.49 -8.74
CA ASN A 60 16.32 -19.74 -7.64
C ASN A 60 15.77 -19.39 -6.25
N ASN A 61 14.60 -18.76 -6.18
CA ASN A 61 13.99 -18.27 -4.95
C ASN A 61 13.16 -19.39 -4.29
N TRP A 62 13.06 -19.40 -2.97
CA TRP A 62 12.33 -20.44 -2.25
C TRP A 62 11.68 -19.94 -0.97
N LEU A 63 10.56 -20.59 -0.62
CA LEU A 63 9.89 -20.47 0.66
C LEU A 63 9.80 -21.87 1.26
N ARG A 64 10.25 -22.02 2.50
CA ARG A 64 10.12 -23.28 3.24
C ARG A 64 9.53 -23.07 4.62
N LYS A 65 8.84 -24.09 5.12
CA LYS A 65 8.51 -24.22 6.54
C LYS A 65 9.55 -25.12 7.20
N SER A 66 10.33 -24.59 8.12
CA SER A 66 11.35 -25.39 8.82
C SER A 66 10.72 -26.23 9.93
N GLU A 67 11.50 -27.21 10.42
CA GLU A 67 11.07 -28.12 11.49
C GLU A 67 10.77 -27.41 12.81
N SER A 68 11.33 -26.20 13.03
CA SER A 68 10.99 -25.35 14.17
C SER A 68 9.59 -24.73 14.07
N GLY A 69 8.92 -24.86 12.91
CA GLY A 69 7.63 -24.28 12.61
C GLY A 69 7.70 -22.87 11.99
N LEU A 70 8.90 -22.32 11.79
CA LEU A 70 9.09 -21.01 11.18
C LEU A 70 9.04 -21.07 9.66
N TYR A 71 8.54 -20.00 9.04
CA TYR A 71 8.62 -19.80 7.60
C TYR A 71 9.92 -19.05 7.26
N GLU A 72 10.65 -19.57 6.29
CA GLU A 72 11.92 -19.02 5.84
C GLU A 72 11.82 -18.74 4.34
N LEU A 73 12.06 -17.49 3.95
CA LEU A 73 11.99 -17.01 2.58
C LEU A 73 13.38 -16.57 2.12
N TYR A 74 13.81 -17.07 0.97
CA TYR A 74 14.99 -16.60 0.25
C TYR A 74 14.56 -15.98 -1.08
N VAL A 75 14.99 -14.75 -1.32
CA VAL A 75 14.77 -14.03 -2.58
C VAL A 75 16.03 -13.30 -3.03
N GLU A 76 16.30 -13.33 -4.33
CA GLU A 76 17.45 -12.70 -4.98
C GLU A 76 17.07 -11.98 -6.27
N GLY A 77 18.00 -11.24 -6.85
CA GLY A 77 17.79 -10.47 -8.09
C GLY A 77 17.48 -8.99 -7.87
N GLU A 78 17.05 -8.33 -8.93
CA GLU A 78 16.71 -6.90 -8.93
C GLU A 78 15.45 -6.60 -8.08
N PRO A 79 15.21 -5.35 -7.65
CA PRO A 79 14.08 -5.01 -6.77
C PRO A 79 12.72 -5.53 -7.26
N PHE A 80 12.46 -5.47 -8.57
CA PHE A 80 11.23 -5.99 -9.16
C PHE A 80 11.13 -7.52 -9.08
N GLU A 81 12.22 -8.22 -9.41
CA GLU A 81 12.30 -9.69 -9.36
C GLU A 81 12.06 -10.22 -7.96
N ARG A 82 12.72 -9.63 -6.96
CA ARG A 82 12.51 -9.98 -5.54
C ARG A 82 11.07 -9.76 -5.11
N GLY A 83 10.45 -8.65 -5.55
CA GLY A 83 9.05 -8.34 -5.27
C GLY A 83 8.09 -9.38 -5.86
N VAL A 84 8.33 -9.78 -7.12
CA VAL A 84 7.53 -10.81 -7.81
C VAL A 84 7.70 -12.17 -7.15
N ALA A 85 8.94 -12.59 -6.86
CA ALA A 85 9.23 -13.86 -6.20
C ALA A 85 8.60 -13.92 -4.80
N ASN A 86 8.77 -12.87 -4.00
CA ASN A 86 8.15 -12.76 -2.67
C ASN A 86 6.63 -12.86 -2.77
N GLY A 87 5.99 -12.03 -3.59
CA GLY A 87 4.53 -12.02 -3.73
C GLY A 87 3.96 -13.35 -4.22
N LYS A 88 4.65 -14.05 -5.12
CA LYS A 88 4.23 -15.38 -5.60
C LYS A 88 4.39 -16.45 -4.52
N LEU A 89 5.55 -16.50 -3.86
CA LEU A 89 5.86 -17.53 -2.86
C LEU A 89 5.03 -17.35 -1.58
N THR A 90 4.82 -16.12 -1.12
CA THR A 90 4.16 -15.85 0.18
C THR A 90 2.66 -15.59 0.08
N ARG A 91 2.05 -15.68 -1.12
CA ARG A 91 0.64 -15.32 -1.38
C ARG A 91 -0.34 -15.85 -0.33
N ALA A 92 -0.31 -17.16 -0.06
CA ALA A 92 -1.24 -17.79 0.88
C ALA A 92 -1.02 -17.31 2.32
N LEU A 93 0.23 -17.08 2.73
CA LEU A 93 0.57 -16.59 4.06
C LEU A 93 0.11 -15.15 4.26
N VAL A 94 0.33 -14.29 3.26
CA VAL A 94 -0.08 -12.88 3.31
C VAL A 94 -1.61 -12.78 3.33
N GLN A 95 -2.31 -13.57 2.50
CA GLN A 95 -3.77 -13.61 2.52
C GLN A 95 -4.31 -14.04 3.90
N HIS A 96 -3.74 -15.09 4.48
CA HIS A 96 -4.13 -15.53 5.82
C HIS A 96 -3.86 -14.46 6.87
N GLN A 97 -2.71 -13.79 6.80
CA GLN A 97 -2.36 -12.70 7.72
C GLN A 97 -3.36 -11.53 7.59
N GLU A 98 -3.74 -11.16 6.37
CA GLU A 98 -4.71 -10.08 6.11
C GLU A 98 -6.11 -10.42 6.64
N GLU A 99 -6.55 -11.66 6.45
CA GLU A 99 -7.82 -12.15 7.00
C GLU A 99 -7.83 -12.08 8.52
N VAL A 100 -6.79 -12.63 9.18
CA VAL A 100 -6.67 -12.60 10.65
C VAL A 100 -6.63 -11.16 11.15
N PHE A 101 -5.81 -10.31 10.55
CA PHE A 101 -5.68 -8.90 10.93
C PHE A 101 -7.01 -8.15 10.80
N THR A 102 -7.68 -8.28 9.66
CA THR A 102 -8.97 -7.63 9.39
C THR A 102 -10.05 -8.16 10.32
N HIS A 103 -10.06 -9.46 10.62
CA HIS A 103 -11.00 -10.03 11.57
C HIS A 103 -10.80 -9.45 12.98
N GLN A 104 -9.56 -9.30 13.43
CA GLN A 104 -9.28 -8.68 14.74
C GLN A 104 -9.75 -7.23 14.80
N ILE A 105 -9.60 -6.46 13.72
CA ILE A 105 -10.15 -5.10 13.64
C ILE A 105 -11.66 -5.12 13.86
N HIS A 106 -12.39 -5.99 13.16
CA HIS A 106 -13.85 -6.08 13.31
C HIS A 106 -14.29 -6.59 14.69
N LYS A 107 -13.46 -7.40 15.35
CA LYS A 107 -13.71 -7.85 16.73
C LYS A 107 -13.54 -6.71 17.74
N LEU A 108 -12.51 -5.89 17.59
CA LEU A 108 -12.21 -4.76 18.47
C LEU A 108 -13.15 -3.57 18.21
N VAL A 109 -13.50 -3.34 16.95
CA VAL A 109 -14.38 -2.25 16.51
C VAL A 109 -15.53 -2.82 15.66
N PRO A 110 -16.59 -3.34 16.29
CA PRO A 110 -17.69 -3.96 15.56
C PRO A 110 -18.58 -2.95 14.82
N ASN A 111 -18.59 -1.68 15.24
CA ASN A 111 -19.39 -0.64 14.61
C ASN A 111 -18.73 -0.14 13.32
N ARG A 112 -19.34 -0.43 12.17
CA ARG A 112 -18.87 -0.02 10.83
C ARG A 112 -18.75 1.50 10.66
N PHE A 113 -19.65 2.27 11.26
CA PHE A 113 -19.58 3.73 11.20
C PHE A 113 -18.34 4.23 11.94
N TYR A 114 -18.08 3.71 13.14
CA TYR A 114 -16.91 4.07 13.91
C TYR A 114 -15.60 3.57 13.25
N LEU A 115 -15.60 2.38 12.64
CA LEU A 115 -14.46 1.90 11.85
C LEU A 115 -14.17 2.80 10.64
N THR A 116 -15.23 3.27 9.96
CA THR A 116 -15.10 4.21 8.84
C THR A 116 -14.54 5.56 9.31
N LEU A 117 -14.95 6.03 10.49
CA LEU A 117 -14.39 7.23 11.11
C LEU A 117 -12.89 7.04 11.39
N LEU A 118 -12.50 5.90 12.01
CA LEU A 118 -11.11 5.58 12.34
C LEU A 118 -10.19 5.49 11.13
N LYS A 119 -10.70 5.14 9.94
CA LYS A 119 -9.91 5.13 8.69
C LYS A 119 -9.22 6.48 8.40
N TYR A 120 -9.75 7.59 8.92
CA TYR A 120 -9.26 8.94 8.66
C TYR A 120 -8.43 9.53 9.82
N PHE A 121 -8.29 8.79 10.93
CA PHE A 121 -7.46 9.16 12.08
C PHE A 121 -6.13 8.39 12.04
#